data_AF-A0A0B1SPW9-F1
#
_entry.id   AF-A0A0B1SPW9-F1
#
_cell.length_a   1.000
_cell.length_b   1.000
_cell.length_c   1.000
_cell.angle_alpha   90.00
_cell.angle_beta   90.00
_cell.angle_gamma   90.00
#
_symmetry.space_group_name_H-M   'P 1'
#
loop_
_entity.id
_entity.type
_entity.pdbx_description
1 polymer ?
#
loop_
_entity_poly.entity_id
_entity_poly.type
_entity_poly.pdbx_seq_one_letter_code
_entity_poly.pdbx_strand_id
1 'polypeptide(L)'
;MLLLLTLVGSALAQRSFSIDYENNQFLRDGKPFRYISGSVHYFRTHPDQWETRIQSIRAAGLNAIETYIPWNFHETYQGKYDFTGIRNFTRFFDLAAKYDLAVIVRPGPYICAEWENGGLPYWLLNYPGVKLRSSESK
;
A
#
# COMPACT_ATOMS: atom_id res chain seq x y z
N MET A 1 8.29 -31.85 46.69
CA MET A 1 8.64 -30.64 45.93
C MET A 1 8.48 -30.95 44.44
N LEU A 2 7.27 -30.84 43.90
CA LEU A 2 6.97 -31.09 42.49
C LEU A 2 6.82 -29.72 41.81
N LEU A 3 7.73 -29.39 40.89
CA LEU A 3 7.64 -28.18 40.06
C LEU A 3 6.57 -28.42 38.99
N LEU A 4 5.49 -27.63 39.02
CA LEU A 4 4.52 -27.55 37.93
C LEU A 4 5.10 -26.60 36.87
N LEU A 5 5.58 -27.15 35.74
CA LEU A 5 5.86 -26.33 34.55
C LEU A 5 4.52 -25.92 33.93
N THR A 6 4.12 -24.67 34.07
CA THR A 6 3.05 -24.09 33.27
C THR A 6 3.57 -23.86 31.85
N LEU A 7 3.17 -24.73 30.91
CA LEU A 7 3.25 -24.45 29.49
C LEU A 7 2.32 -23.27 29.18
N VAL A 8 2.86 -22.05 29.17
CA VAL A 8 2.23 -20.93 28.50
C VAL A 8 2.39 -21.20 27.00
N GLY A 9 1.40 -21.89 26.43
CA GLY A 9 1.27 -21.99 24.98
C GLY A 9 1.08 -20.57 24.44
N SER A 10 2.13 -20.00 23.84
CA SER A 10 1.98 -18.82 23.02
C SER A 10 1.14 -19.23 21.81
N ALA A 11 -0.17 -18.96 21.87
CA ALA A 11 -0.99 -18.91 20.68
C ALA A 11 -0.36 -17.82 19.79
N LEU A 12 0.29 -18.23 18.71
CA LEU A 12 0.76 -17.29 17.69
C LEU A 12 -0.46 -16.48 17.27
N ALA A 13 -0.51 -15.21 17.67
CA ALA A 13 -1.58 -14.32 17.27
C ALA A 13 -1.54 -14.23 15.75
N GLN A 14 -2.52 -14.86 15.09
CA GLN A 14 -2.64 -14.84 13.64
C GLN A 14 -2.84 -13.39 13.21
N ARG A 15 -2.03 -12.92 12.25
CA ARG A 15 -2.18 -11.56 11.72
C ARG A 15 -3.55 -11.41 11.07
N SER A 16 -4.30 -10.37 11.45
CA SER A 16 -5.62 -10.09 10.90
C SER A 16 -5.91 -8.60 10.82
N PHE A 17 -6.74 -8.23 9.84
CA PHE A 17 -7.33 -6.90 9.74
C PHE A 17 -8.79 -7.07 9.33
N SER A 18 -9.73 -6.62 10.17
CA SER A 18 -11.16 -6.79 9.93
C SER A 18 -11.94 -5.53 10.29
N ILE A 19 -13.17 -5.46 9.77
CA ILE A 19 -14.14 -4.42 10.12
C ILE A 19 -15.03 -4.97 11.22
N ASP A 20 -15.10 -4.25 12.33
CA ASP A 20 -16.04 -4.48 13.42
C ASP A 20 -17.22 -3.53 13.24
N TYR A 21 -18.26 -4.06 12.60
CA TYR A 21 -19.48 -3.32 12.28
C TYR A 21 -20.30 -2.96 13.52
N GLU A 22 -20.22 -3.76 14.59
CA GLU A 22 -20.98 -3.52 15.83
C GLU A 22 -20.43 -2.30 16.58
N ASN A 23 -19.11 -2.17 16.64
CA ASN A 23 -18.44 -1.08 17.37
C ASN A 23 -17.92 0.05 16.45
N ASN A 24 -18.24 0.02 15.16
CA ASN A 24 -17.83 1.02 14.16
C ASN A 24 -16.30 1.29 14.14
N GLN A 25 -15.50 0.23 14.14
CA GLN A 25 -14.04 0.33 14.20
C GLN A 25 -13.36 -0.73 13.34
N PHE A 26 -12.04 -0.59 13.14
CA PHE A 26 -11.24 -1.69 12.61
C PHE A 26 -10.67 -2.51 13.76
N LEU A 27 -10.41 -3.78 13.50
CA LEU A 27 -9.60 -4.63 14.37
C LEU A 27 -8.31 -4.98 13.65
N ARG A 28 -7.17 -4.78 14.30
CA ARG A 28 -5.86 -5.30 13.89
C ARG A 28 -5.43 -6.34 14.91
N ASP A 29 -5.27 -7.57 14.47
CA ASP A 29 -4.93 -8.72 15.30
C ASP A 29 -5.91 -8.90 16.48
N GLY A 30 -7.21 -8.70 16.19
CA GLY A 30 -8.31 -8.79 17.16
C GLY A 30 -8.43 -7.60 18.13
N LYS A 31 -7.59 -6.56 18.00
CA LYS A 31 -7.62 -5.37 18.88
C LYS A 31 -8.15 -4.14 18.14
N PRO A 32 -8.91 -3.26 18.80
CA PRO A 32 -9.34 -1.98 18.24
C PRO A 32 -8.20 -1.20 17.60
N PHE A 33 -8.41 -0.76 16.36
CA PHE A 33 -7.42 -0.06 15.56
C PHE A 33 -8.05 1.13 14.83
N ARG A 34 -7.36 2.27 14.89
CA ARG A 34 -7.69 3.50 14.17
C ARG A 34 -6.43 3.96 13.46
N TYR A 35 -6.48 4.06 12.13
CA TYR A 35 -5.34 4.62 11.40
C TYR A 35 -5.37 6.15 11.46
N ILE A 36 -4.17 6.74 11.53
CA ILE A 36 -3.88 8.13 11.23
C ILE A 36 -2.82 8.07 10.13
N SER A 37 -3.22 8.47 8.92
CA SER A 37 -2.48 8.25 7.69
C SER A 37 -2.06 9.55 7.01
N GLY A 38 -1.00 9.48 6.22
CA GLY A 38 -0.52 10.54 5.35
C GLY A 38 -0.14 9.98 3.98
N SER A 39 -0.49 10.70 2.92
CA SER A 39 -0.13 10.31 1.55
C SER A 39 1.36 10.53 1.28
N VAL A 40 2.04 9.50 0.81
CA VAL A 40 3.42 9.59 0.30
C VAL A 40 3.53 8.73 -0.96
N HIS A 41 4.00 9.30 -2.05
CA HIS A 41 4.07 8.62 -3.34
C HIS A 41 5.50 8.19 -3.61
N TYR A 42 5.79 6.88 -3.53
CA TYR A 42 7.15 6.35 -3.75
C TYR A 42 7.72 6.77 -5.11
N PHE A 43 6.87 6.84 -6.14
CA PHE A 43 7.21 7.26 -7.50
C PHE A 43 7.51 8.76 -7.65
N ARG A 44 7.41 9.55 -6.57
CA ARG A 44 7.78 10.99 -6.53
C ARG A 44 9.02 11.27 -5.69
N THR A 45 9.60 10.25 -5.06
CA THR A 45 10.72 10.39 -4.13
C THR A 45 11.82 9.44 -4.53
N HIS A 46 13.07 9.88 -4.54
CA HIS A 46 14.21 9.00 -4.82
C HIS A 46 14.24 7.83 -3.81
N PRO A 47 14.54 6.58 -4.24
CA PRO A 47 14.51 5.42 -3.35
C PRO A 47 15.35 5.53 -2.09
N ASP A 48 16.50 6.20 -2.18
CA ASP A 48 17.41 6.41 -1.05
C ASP A 48 16.82 7.33 0.04
N GLN A 49 15.77 8.08 -0.29
CA GLN A 49 15.09 8.96 0.65
C GLN A 49 13.85 8.30 1.28
N TRP A 50 13.36 7.17 0.76
CA TRP A 50 12.12 6.55 1.23
C TRP A 50 12.14 6.25 2.72
N GLU A 51 13.22 5.65 3.21
CA GLU A 51 13.35 5.30 4.63
C GLU A 51 13.31 6.54 5.52
N THR A 52 14.03 7.61 5.16
CA THR A 52 14.00 8.87 5.90
C THR A 52 12.60 9.48 5.91
N ARG A 53 11.85 9.46 4.79
CA ARG A 53 10.45 9.95 4.76
C ARG A 53 9.56 9.12 5.69
N ILE A 54 9.69 7.80 5.65
CA ILE A 54 8.93 6.87 6.51
C ILE A 54 9.22 7.11 7.99
N GLN A 55 10.49 7.30 8.36
CA GLN A 55 10.89 7.64 9.72
C GLN A 55 10.27 8.98 10.17
N SER A 56 10.32 10.01 9.34
CA SER A 56 9.68 11.31 9.65
C SER A 56 8.17 11.18 9.85
N ILE A 57 7.50 10.41 9.00
CA ILE A 57 6.05 10.14 9.12
C ILE A 57 5.75 9.43 10.45
N ARG A 58 6.53 8.40 10.80
CA ARG A 58 6.35 7.69 12.07
C ARG A 58 6.61 8.60 13.27
N ALA A 59 7.67 9.43 13.21
CA ALA A 59 8.00 10.40 14.25
C ALA A 59 6.93 11.49 14.42
N ALA A 60 6.20 11.83 13.35
CA ALA A 60 5.06 12.74 13.39
C ALA A 60 3.79 12.13 14.03
N GLY A 61 3.84 10.85 14.44
CA GLY A 61 2.75 10.17 15.15
C GLY A 61 1.79 9.37 14.26
N LEU A 62 2.07 9.28 12.95
CA LEU A 62 1.25 8.46 12.06
C LEU A 62 1.53 6.97 12.30
N ASN A 63 0.50 6.15 12.09
CA ASN A 63 0.56 4.69 12.19
C ASN A 63 0.20 4.00 10.86
N ALA A 64 -0.08 4.79 9.82
CA ALA A 64 -0.29 4.32 8.47
C ALA A 64 0.28 5.31 7.44
N ILE A 65 0.53 4.81 6.25
CA ILE A 65 0.78 5.62 5.05
C ILE A 65 -0.21 5.24 3.96
N GLU A 66 -0.40 6.14 3.01
CA GLU A 66 -1.20 5.88 1.82
C GLU A 66 -0.39 6.19 0.55
N THR A 67 -0.47 5.31 -0.46
CA THR A 67 0.17 5.55 -1.77
C THR A 67 -0.68 5.05 -2.92
N TYR A 68 -0.57 5.72 -4.07
CA TYR A 68 -1.03 5.21 -5.35
C TYR A 68 -0.02 4.23 -5.97
N ILE A 69 -0.47 3.40 -6.92
CA ILE A 69 0.38 2.62 -7.83
C ILE A 69 0.02 3.04 -9.27
N PRO A 70 0.82 3.89 -9.94
CA PRO A 70 0.51 4.34 -11.30
C PRO A 70 0.77 3.22 -12.30
N TRP A 71 -0.27 2.75 -12.99
CA TRP A 71 -0.14 1.64 -13.95
C TRP A 71 0.85 1.96 -15.07
N ASN A 72 0.75 3.15 -15.68
CA ASN A 72 1.66 3.60 -16.74
C ASN A 72 3.13 3.69 -16.33
N PHE A 73 3.41 3.81 -15.03
CA PHE A 73 4.76 3.84 -14.48
C PHE A 73 5.37 2.44 -14.43
N HIS A 74 4.53 1.41 -14.27
CA HIS A 74 4.93 0.01 -14.19
C HIS A 74 4.82 -0.74 -15.51
N GLU A 75 3.91 -0.37 -16.40
CA GLU A 75 3.71 -0.99 -17.71
C GLU A 75 3.82 0.08 -18.82
N THR A 76 5.03 0.59 -19.03
CA THR A 76 5.29 1.67 -20.01
C THR A 76 4.93 1.25 -21.43
N TYR A 77 5.19 -0.01 -21.78
CA TYR A 77 4.70 -0.63 -23.01
C TYR A 77 3.84 -1.83 -22.67
N GLN A 78 2.82 -2.09 -23.47
CA GLN A 78 1.91 -3.22 -23.24
C GLN A 78 2.69 -4.54 -23.10
N GLY A 79 2.43 -5.25 -22.00
CA GLY A 79 3.08 -6.51 -21.62
C GLY A 79 4.50 -6.36 -21.07
N LYS A 80 5.07 -5.16 -20.95
CA LYS A 80 6.43 -4.92 -20.45
C LYS A 80 6.39 -4.26 -19.08
N TYR A 81 6.56 -5.07 -18.04
CA TYR A 81 6.52 -4.65 -16.65
C TYR A 81 7.89 -4.29 -16.10
N ASP A 82 7.96 -3.23 -15.29
CA ASP A 82 9.13 -2.88 -14.50
C ASP A 82 8.74 -2.56 -13.05
N PHE A 83 9.32 -3.34 -12.13
CA PHE A 83 9.16 -3.21 -10.68
C PHE A 83 10.52 -3.05 -9.97
N THR A 84 11.53 -2.54 -10.68
CA THR A 84 12.89 -2.34 -10.16
C THR A 84 13.16 -0.88 -9.79
N GLY A 85 14.23 -0.63 -9.02
CA GLY A 85 14.65 0.73 -8.66
C GLY A 85 13.51 1.54 -8.01
N ILE A 86 13.22 2.73 -8.57
CA ILE A 86 12.12 3.60 -8.12
C ILE A 86 10.72 2.99 -8.36
N ARG A 87 10.59 2.00 -9.24
CA ARG A 87 9.34 1.26 -9.47
C ARG A 87 9.16 0.08 -8.50
N ASN A 88 10.09 -0.16 -7.59
CA ASN A 88 9.96 -1.23 -6.61
C ASN A 88 9.09 -0.78 -5.41
N PHE A 89 7.76 -0.79 -5.59
CA PHE A 89 6.84 -0.46 -4.50
C PHE A 89 6.83 -1.51 -3.39
N THR A 90 7.24 -2.76 -3.66
CA THR A 90 7.32 -3.80 -2.61
C THR A 90 8.41 -3.46 -1.59
N ARG A 91 9.59 -3.00 -2.03
CA ARG A 91 10.63 -2.46 -1.14
C ARG A 91 10.12 -1.28 -0.33
N PHE A 92 9.31 -0.42 -0.92
CA PHE A 92 8.68 0.70 -0.21
C PHE A 92 7.72 0.20 0.89
N PHE A 93 6.94 -0.84 0.63
CA PHE A 93 6.06 -1.48 1.63
C PHE A 93 6.84 -2.20 2.73
N ASP A 94 7.94 -2.87 2.39
CA ASP A 94 8.82 -3.51 3.36
C ASP A 94 9.41 -2.49 4.33
N LEU A 95 9.80 -1.31 3.84
CA LEU A 95 10.21 -0.20 4.69
C LEU A 95 9.07 0.27 5.60
N ALA A 96 7.86 0.44 5.09
CA ALA A 96 6.71 0.83 5.93
C ALA A 96 6.45 -0.20 7.05
N ALA A 97 6.48 -1.49 6.69
CA ALA A 97 6.33 -2.59 7.64
C ALA A 97 7.45 -2.63 8.70
N LYS A 98 8.71 -2.37 8.30
CA LYS A 98 9.86 -2.26 9.21
C LYS A 98 9.64 -1.23 10.32
N TYR A 99 8.91 -0.15 10.03
CA TYR A 99 8.62 0.93 10.99
C TYR A 99 7.21 0.84 11.60
N ASP A 100 6.56 -0.33 11.52
CA ASP A 100 5.22 -0.60 12.06
C ASP A 100 4.13 0.36 11.53
N LEU A 101 4.24 0.75 10.26
CA LEU A 101 3.21 1.49 9.55
C LEU A 101 2.33 0.53 8.74
N ALA A 102 1.02 0.64 8.90
CA ALA A 102 0.08 0.05 7.96
C ALA A 102 0.15 0.77 6.60
N VAL A 103 -0.20 0.09 5.51
CA VAL A 103 -0.20 0.69 4.17
C VAL A 103 -1.60 0.62 3.59
N ILE A 104 -2.18 1.79 3.30
CA ILE A 104 -3.41 1.93 2.52
C ILE A 104 -3.00 2.01 1.06
N VAL A 105 -3.24 0.94 0.30
CA VAL A 105 -2.85 0.86 -1.10
C VAL A 105 -4.01 1.35 -1.97
N ARG A 106 -3.73 2.34 -2.84
CA ARG A 106 -4.66 2.85 -3.85
C ARG A 106 -4.20 2.40 -5.25
N PRO A 107 -4.47 1.15 -5.68
CA PRO A 107 -3.86 0.59 -6.88
C PRO A 107 -4.41 1.13 -8.21
N GLY A 108 -5.49 1.93 -8.19
CA GLY A 108 -6.13 2.41 -9.41
C GLY A 108 -7.13 1.42 -10.00
N PRO A 109 -7.22 1.26 -11.33
CA PRO A 109 -6.17 1.52 -12.33
C PRO A 109 -6.01 3.00 -12.74
N TYR A 110 -7.04 3.82 -12.55
CA TYR A 110 -6.96 5.28 -12.63
C TYR A 110 -6.75 5.86 -11.23
N ILE A 111 -5.76 6.74 -11.07
CA ILE A 111 -5.37 7.31 -9.76
C ILE A 111 -5.56 8.82 -9.68
N CYS A 112 -5.87 9.50 -10.78
CA CYS A 112 -5.81 10.97 -10.88
C CYS A 112 -4.41 11.47 -10.49
N ALA A 113 -4.27 11.89 -9.23
CA ALA A 113 -3.03 12.17 -8.53
C ALA A 113 -2.16 13.27 -9.14
N GLU A 114 -2.66 14.09 -10.07
CA GLU A 114 -1.85 15.03 -10.85
C GLU A 114 -0.65 14.29 -11.49
N TRP A 115 -0.93 13.12 -12.04
CA TRP A 115 0.03 12.25 -12.71
C TRP A 115 -0.38 12.05 -14.17
N GLU A 116 0.61 11.80 -15.03
CA GLU A 116 0.41 11.65 -16.48
C GLU A 116 -0.73 10.67 -16.78
N ASN A 117 -1.69 11.13 -17.59
CA ASN A 117 -2.92 10.43 -17.96
C ASN A 117 -3.66 9.75 -16.78
N GLY A 118 -3.58 10.34 -15.58
CA GLY A 118 -4.19 9.79 -14.36
C GLY A 118 -3.69 8.39 -13.99
N GLY A 119 -2.48 8.01 -14.41
CA GLY A 119 -1.90 6.68 -14.21
C GLY A 119 -2.26 5.65 -15.28
N LEU A 120 -3.12 5.98 -16.24
CA LEU A 120 -3.50 5.07 -17.32
C LEU A 120 -2.42 5.03 -18.42
N PRO A 121 -1.99 3.86 -18.90
CA PRO A 121 -0.99 3.78 -19.96
C PRO A 121 -1.45 4.41 -21.27
N TYR A 122 -0.55 5.13 -21.95
CA TYR A 122 -0.86 5.82 -23.21
C TYR A 122 -1.33 4.84 -24.30
N TRP A 123 -0.80 3.61 -24.30
CA TRP A 123 -1.09 2.61 -25.32
C TRP A 123 -2.56 2.15 -25.28
N LEU A 124 -3.32 2.44 -24.22
CA LEU A 124 -4.77 2.25 -24.20
C LEU A 124 -5.49 3.13 -25.23
N LEU A 125 -4.92 4.27 -25.59
CA LEU A 125 -5.50 5.18 -26.58
C LEU A 125 -5.39 4.65 -28.02
N ASN A 126 -4.62 3.59 -28.23
CA ASN A 126 -4.46 2.97 -29.55
C ASN A 126 -5.62 2.03 -29.91
N TYR A 127 -6.48 1.68 -28.96
CA TYR A 127 -7.65 0.82 -29.22
C TYR A 127 -8.78 1.67 -29.84
N PRO A 128 -9.22 1.35 -31.08
CA PRO A 128 -10.31 2.08 -31.71
C PRO A 128 -11.59 2.05 -30.86
N GLY A 129 -12.22 3.21 -30.66
CA GLY A 129 -13.46 3.32 -29.89
C GLY A 129 -13.30 3.17 -28.37
N VAL A 130 -12.07 3.17 -27.85
CA VAL A 130 -11.82 3.05 -26.40
C VAL A 130 -12.58 4.12 -25.61
N LYS A 131 -13.28 3.69 -24.55
CA LYS A 131 -13.83 4.57 -23.53
C LYS A 131 -13.15 4.24 -22.21
N LEU A 132 -12.29 5.13 -21.74
CA LEU A 132 -11.58 4.91 -20.48
C LEU A 132 -12.57 4.96 -19.30
N ARG A 133 -12.33 4.14 -18.28
CA ARG A 133 -13.12 4.10 -17.03
C ARG A 133 -14.61 3.75 -17.24
N SER A 134 -14.88 2.87 -18.20
CA SER A 134 -16.21 2.34 -18.49
C SER A 134 -16.21 0.80 -18.45
N SER A 135 -17.35 0.20 -18.76
CA SER A 135 -17.57 -1.25 -18.79
C SER A 135 -17.31 -1.89 -20.16
N GLU A 136 -16.68 -1.18 -21.11
CA GLU A 136 -16.41 -1.72 -22.45
C GLU A 136 -15.55 -3.00 -22.35
N SER A 137 -15.88 -4.01 -23.15
CA SER A 137 -15.01 -5.19 -23.28
C SER A 137 -13.74 -4.81 -24.04
N LYS A 138 -12.63 -5.49 -23.70
CA LYS A 138 -11.35 -5.37 -24.40
C LYS A 138 -11.46 -5.73 -25.88
#